data_AF-A0A1B3N147-F1
#
_entry.id   AF-A0A1B3N147-F1
#
_cell.length_a   1.000
_cell.length_b   1.000
_cell.length_c   1.000
_cell.angle_alpha   90.00
_cell.angle_beta   90.00
_cell.angle_gamma   90.00
#
_symmetry.space_group_name_H-M   'P 1'
#
loop_
_entity.id
_entity.type
_entity.pdbx_description
1 polymer ?
#
loop_
_entity_poly.entity_id
_entity_poly.type
_entity_poly.pdbx_seq_one_letter_code
_entity_poly.pdbx_strand_id
1 'polypeptide(L)'
;MQKKSRMTRSALLGLALAGLAVAGSASAHAASWRIAQAQELRQWIAAAPQDALPVLDTAELDAALREGPGPALDLSARTLALKLAAMHLLGASPANQKAGWQISDTDAQTDLGQGLDQALASDSLARFLTGLRPAHRDYAALRAAYAIESDPDRKAVIARNMERWRWMPRELGVNHLLVNAAFFEARLTRQGKPDRTWRVIVGKTATPTPVFATQITGVNLNPWWNIPVSIVREKGGRFAASQGYVQTGGQWRQKPGPGNALGQMKLVMPNPYSVYIHDTPTKALFARETRAFSHGCVRIDDAVGFATVLLEGSKTSAEVAAAVKAGNSVTFDLANPIPVYLAYFTAAPAADGTIAFSPDIYRRDSRIALAAKTGVPCRG
;
A
#
# COMPACT_ATOMS: atom_id res chain seq x y z
N MET A 1 -64.57 17.76 -56.06
CA MET A 1 -66.04 17.62 -55.98
C MET A 1 -66.39 16.63 -54.87
N GLN A 2 -67.38 16.98 -54.04
CA GLN A 2 -68.16 16.17 -53.07
C GLN A 2 -67.39 15.45 -51.93
N LYS A 3 -67.33 16.02 -50.71
CA LYS A 3 -68.32 15.92 -49.61
C LYS A 3 -68.78 14.49 -49.28
N LYS A 4 -68.43 14.01 -48.08
CA LYS A 4 -69.40 13.53 -47.08
C LYS A 4 -68.84 13.63 -45.66
N SER A 5 -69.64 14.28 -44.84
CA SER A 5 -69.55 14.52 -43.40
C SER A 5 -70.40 13.48 -42.67
N ARG A 6 -70.01 13.13 -41.44
CA ARG A 6 -70.85 12.97 -40.22
C ARG A 6 -69.88 12.72 -39.03
N MET A 7 -69.79 13.60 -38.02
CA MET A 7 -70.66 13.72 -36.83
C MET A 7 -70.79 12.38 -36.09
N THR A 8 -70.58 12.21 -34.78
CA THR A 8 -70.53 13.11 -33.61
C THR A 8 -70.05 12.27 -32.40
N ARG A 9 -69.42 12.90 -31.39
CA ARG A 9 -69.88 12.96 -29.99
C ARG A 9 -68.84 13.61 -29.08
N SER A 10 -69.22 14.78 -28.56
CA SER A 10 -68.61 15.44 -27.41
C SER A 10 -68.95 14.71 -26.10
N ALA A 11 -68.03 14.70 -25.15
CA ALA A 11 -68.33 14.94 -23.74
C ALA A 11 -67.02 15.29 -23.00
N LEU A 12 -67.00 16.49 -22.41
CA LEU A 12 -66.01 16.95 -21.46
C LEU A 12 -66.08 16.11 -20.18
N LEU A 13 -64.93 15.84 -19.56
CA LEU A 13 -64.81 15.89 -18.11
C LEU A 13 -63.37 16.26 -17.75
N GLY A 14 -63.20 17.46 -17.18
CA GLY A 14 -61.93 17.89 -16.60
C GLY A 14 -61.67 17.14 -15.31
N LEU A 15 -60.42 16.79 -15.04
CA LEU A 15 -59.95 16.40 -13.72
C LEU A 15 -58.60 17.08 -13.45
N ALA A 16 -58.53 17.63 -12.25
CA ALA A 16 -57.51 18.51 -11.69
C ALA A 16 -56.05 18.08 -11.91
N LEU A 17 -55.20 19.05 -12.26
CA LEU A 17 -53.77 19.02 -11.96
C LEU A 17 -53.60 19.12 -10.44
N ALA A 18 -53.45 17.99 -9.76
CA ALA A 18 -52.89 17.94 -8.42
C ALA A 18 -51.38 17.85 -8.54
N GLY A 19 -50.67 18.87 -8.02
CA GLY A 19 -49.22 18.90 -7.98
C GLY A 19 -48.68 17.69 -7.23
N LEU A 20 -47.73 16.98 -7.84
CA LEU A 20 -46.87 16.07 -7.10
C LEU A 20 -45.98 16.92 -6.19
N ALA A 21 -46.36 17.00 -4.92
CA ALA A 21 -45.43 17.28 -3.86
C ALA A 21 -44.33 16.21 -3.91
N VAL A 22 -43.10 16.64 -4.20
CA VAL A 22 -41.89 15.86 -3.93
C VAL A 22 -41.78 15.76 -2.42
N ALA A 23 -42.40 14.73 -1.86
CA ALA A 23 -42.31 14.41 -0.45
C ALA A 23 -41.00 13.65 -0.21
N GLY A 24 -40.14 14.24 0.62
CA GLY A 24 -39.22 13.52 1.49
C GLY A 24 -37.93 13.05 0.83
N SER A 25 -36.88 13.87 0.92
CA SER A 25 -35.56 13.34 1.25
C SER A 25 -35.69 12.58 2.57
N ALA A 26 -35.74 11.25 2.51
CA ALA A 26 -35.57 10.43 3.70
C ALA A 26 -34.17 10.71 4.24
N SER A 27 -34.08 11.60 5.23
CA SER A 27 -32.96 11.63 6.15
C SER A 27 -32.90 10.24 6.78
N ALA A 28 -31.91 9.44 6.35
CA ALA A 28 -31.58 8.21 7.03
C ALA A 28 -31.32 8.58 8.49
N HIS A 29 -32.26 8.27 9.38
CA HIS A 29 -32.02 8.40 10.80
C HIS A 29 -30.79 7.54 11.10
N ALA A 30 -29.72 8.17 11.57
CA ALA A 30 -28.57 7.44 12.09
C ALA A 30 -29.10 6.42 13.12
N ALA A 31 -28.63 5.18 13.05
CA ALA A 31 -29.10 4.13 13.94
C ALA A 31 -28.95 4.59 15.40
N SER A 32 -29.99 4.41 16.21
CA SER A 32 -29.95 4.75 17.63
C SER A 32 -29.03 3.78 18.37
N TRP A 33 -28.16 4.33 19.21
CA TRP A 33 -27.18 3.58 19.97
C TRP A 33 -27.81 3.00 21.23
N ARG A 34 -27.63 1.69 21.45
CA ARG A 34 -27.91 1.07 22.75
C ARG A 34 -26.77 1.40 23.72
N ILE A 35 -27.09 1.52 25.00
CA ILE A 35 -26.09 1.72 26.08
C ILE A 35 -25.00 0.64 26.02
N ALA A 36 -25.36 -0.62 25.77
CA ALA A 36 -24.40 -1.71 25.63
C ALA A 36 -23.40 -1.48 24.49
N GLN A 37 -23.85 -0.99 23.32
CA GLN A 37 -22.98 -0.69 22.18
C GLN A 37 -22.06 0.50 22.46
N ALA A 38 -22.56 1.53 23.14
CA ALA A 38 -21.75 2.67 23.55
C ALA A 38 -20.70 2.30 24.61
N GLN A 39 -21.03 1.41 25.53
CA GLN A 39 -20.08 0.84 26.50
C GLN A 39 -19.04 -0.05 25.81
N GLU A 40 -19.43 -0.87 24.85
CA GLU A 40 -18.51 -1.65 24.00
C GLU A 40 -17.56 -0.71 23.24
N LEU A 41 -18.07 0.33 22.59
CA LEU A 41 -17.25 1.35 21.93
C LEU A 41 -16.23 1.97 22.88
N ARG A 42 -16.63 2.34 24.10
CA ARG A 42 -15.74 2.89 25.13
C ARG A 42 -14.61 1.91 25.48
N GLN A 43 -14.91 0.61 25.60
CA GLN A 43 -13.88 -0.42 25.82
C GLN A 43 -12.91 -0.52 24.63
N TRP A 44 -13.42 -0.43 23.40
CA TRP A 44 -12.59 -0.41 22.19
C TRP A 44 -11.68 0.82 22.12
N ILE A 45 -12.16 2.00 22.49
CA ILE A 45 -11.36 3.22 22.56
C ILE A 45 -10.25 3.06 23.61
N ALA A 46 -10.57 2.54 24.79
CA ALA A 46 -9.57 2.26 25.83
C ALA A 46 -8.53 1.20 25.39
N ALA A 47 -8.92 0.26 24.53
CA ALA A 47 -8.06 -0.78 23.98
C ALA A 47 -7.25 -0.35 22.75
N ALA A 48 -7.50 0.84 22.18
CA ALA A 48 -6.80 1.35 20.98
C ALA A 48 -5.25 1.28 21.08
N PRO A 49 -4.61 1.53 22.24
CA PRO A 49 -3.15 1.40 22.39
C PRO A 49 -2.62 -0.01 22.15
N GLN A 50 -3.45 -1.06 22.25
CA GLN A 50 -3.06 -2.45 21.91
C GLN A 50 -2.83 -2.63 20.41
N ASP A 51 -3.43 -1.76 19.59
CA ASP A 51 -3.18 -1.64 18.15
C ASP A 51 -2.19 -0.51 17.84
N ALA A 52 -1.46 0.02 18.83
CA ALA A 52 -0.58 1.19 18.69
C ALA A 52 -1.30 2.44 18.15
N LEU A 53 -2.59 2.59 18.45
CA LEU A 53 -3.40 3.76 18.12
C LEU A 53 -3.54 4.70 19.34
N PRO A 54 -3.73 6.01 19.15
CA PRO A 54 -4.02 6.93 20.25
C PRO A 54 -5.38 6.62 20.89
N VAL A 55 -5.49 6.89 22.19
CA VAL A 55 -6.77 6.89 22.90
C VAL A 55 -7.54 8.15 22.51
N LEU A 56 -8.78 7.99 22.07
CA LEU A 56 -9.70 9.11 21.83
C LEU A 56 -10.29 9.60 23.14
N ASP A 57 -10.51 10.91 23.26
CA ASP A 57 -11.20 11.50 24.41
C ASP A 57 -12.67 11.03 24.45
N THR A 58 -13.10 10.46 25.57
CA THR A 58 -14.45 9.92 25.79
C THR A 58 -15.32 10.79 26.68
N ALA A 59 -14.87 11.99 27.10
CA ALA A 59 -15.59 12.81 28.09
C ALA A 59 -17.07 13.07 27.72
N GLU A 60 -17.34 13.41 26.46
CA GLU A 60 -18.70 13.63 25.95
C GLU A 60 -19.53 12.34 25.93
N LEU A 61 -18.94 11.22 25.52
CA LEU A 61 -19.59 9.91 25.52
C LEU A 61 -19.92 9.47 26.96
N ASP A 62 -19.01 9.69 27.89
CA ASP A 62 -19.18 9.35 29.31
C ASP A 62 -20.30 10.21 29.94
N ALA A 63 -20.45 11.46 29.53
CA ALA A 63 -21.59 12.31 29.92
C ALA A 63 -22.90 11.78 29.35
N ALA A 64 -22.95 11.51 28.05
CA ALA A 64 -24.15 10.99 27.40
C ALA A 64 -24.58 9.62 27.95
N LEU A 65 -23.64 8.75 28.31
CA LEU A 65 -23.93 7.46 28.96
C LEU A 65 -24.63 7.62 30.33
N ARG A 66 -24.38 8.71 31.06
CA ARG A 66 -25.06 9.00 32.34
C ARG A 66 -26.48 9.52 32.12
N GLU A 67 -26.72 10.26 31.04
CA GLU A 67 -28.03 10.79 30.67
C GLU A 67 -28.96 9.69 30.12
N GLY A 68 -28.40 8.68 29.47
CA GLY A 68 -29.13 7.54 28.92
C GLY A 68 -29.34 7.63 27.40
N PRO A 69 -30.18 6.75 26.83
CA PRO A 69 -30.42 6.74 25.38
C PRO A 69 -31.00 8.08 24.89
N GLY A 70 -30.43 8.61 23.80
CA GLY A 70 -30.91 9.84 23.19
C GLY A 70 -29.91 10.47 22.21
N PRO A 71 -30.24 11.63 21.63
CA PRO A 71 -29.44 12.25 20.58
C PRO A 71 -27.99 12.55 20.97
N ALA A 72 -27.73 12.88 22.24
CA ALA A 72 -26.38 13.11 22.74
C ALA A 72 -25.51 11.84 22.70
N LEU A 73 -26.09 10.69 23.06
CA LEU A 73 -25.43 9.39 22.98
C LEU A 73 -25.16 9.02 21.52
N ASP A 74 -26.16 9.18 20.66
CA ASP A 74 -26.06 8.82 19.24
C ASP A 74 -24.96 9.61 18.53
N LEU A 75 -24.92 10.92 18.76
CA LEU A 75 -23.93 11.82 18.15
C LEU A 75 -22.51 11.49 18.64
N SER A 76 -22.31 11.49 19.96
CA SER A 76 -20.97 11.28 20.56
C SER A 76 -20.42 9.90 20.22
N ALA A 77 -21.24 8.84 20.32
CA ALA A 77 -20.83 7.49 20.00
C ALA A 77 -20.53 7.32 18.50
N ARG A 78 -21.38 7.85 17.59
CA ARG A 78 -21.10 7.79 16.14
C ARG A 78 -19.80 8.50 15.78
N THR A 79 -19.60 9.71 16.31
CA THR A 79 -18.38 10.48 16.04
C THR A 79 -17.12 9.73 16.46
N LEU A 80 -17.12 9.14 17.66
CA LEU A 80 -15.98 8.38 18.15
C LEU A 80 -15.79 7.05 17.41
N ALA A 81 -16.88 6.34 17.10
CA ALA A 81 -16.83 5.09 16.34
C ALA A 81 -16.24 5.30 14.93
N LEU A 82 -16.66 6.34 14.21
CA LEU A 82 -16.13 6.66 12.89
C LEU A 82 -14.66 7.10 12.95
N LYS A 83 -14.26 7.87 13.97
CA LYS A 83 -12.84 8.22 14.19
C LYS A 83 -11.99 6.98 14.45
N LEU A 84 -12.43 6.09 15.34
CA LEU A 84 -11.73 4.84 15.64
C LEU A 84 -11.66 3.91 14.42
N ALA A 85 -12.77 3.77 13.70
CA ALA A 85 -12.85 3.01 12.45
C ALA A 85 -11.86 3.55 11.40
N ALA A 86 -11.81 4.86 11.20
CA ALA A 86 -10.87 5.50 10.29
C ALA A 86 -9.41 5.26 10.70
N MET A 87 -9.09 5.31 12.00
CA MET A 87 -7.74 5.02 12.49
C MET A 87 -7.34 3.56 12.26
N HIS A 88 -8.25 2.60 12.43
CA HIS A 88 -7.98 1.19 12.11
C HIS A 88 -7.76 0.97 10.61
N LEU A 89 -8.58 1.62 9.79
CA LEU A 89 -8.60 1.45 8.34
C LEU A 89 -7.42 2.15 7.65
N LEU A 90 -7.22 3.43 7.94
CA LEU A 90 -6.33 4.33 7.18
C LEU A 90 -5.10 4.78 7.98
N GLY A 91 -5.00 4.37 9.25
CA GLY A 91 -3.97 4.83 10.18
C GLY A 91 -4.29 6.16 10.85
N ALA A 92 -3.61 6.42 11.96
CA ALA A 92 -3.78 7.64 12.76
C ALA A 92 -2.86 8.79 12.31
N SER A 93 -1.90 8.53 11.44
CA SER A 93 -0.90 9.53 11.05
C SER A 93 -1.48 10.56 10.07
N PRO A 94 -1.23 11.87 10.26
CA PRO A 94 -1.61 12.90 9.31
C PRO A 94 -0.78 12.84 8.01
N ALA A 95 -1.28 13.48 6.95
CA ALA A 95 -0.71 13.41 5.60
C ALA A 95 0.78 13.80 5.50
N ASN A 96 1.23 14.76 6.31
CA ASN A 96 2.65 15.15 6.36
C ASN A 96 3.57 14.04 6.86
N GLN A 97 3.10 13.15 7.75
CA GLN A 97 3.88 12.01 8.23
C GLN A 97 3.91 10.87 7.21
N LYS A 98 2.88 10.79 6.35
CA LYS A 98 2.82 9.88 5.20
C LYS A 98 3.63 10.37 3.98
N ALA A 99 4.25 11.55 4.06
CA ALA A 99 4.94 12.16 2.93
C ALA A 99 6.03 11.24 2.34
N GLY A 100 5.91 10.96 1.04
CA GLY A 100 6.78 10.05 0.29
C GLY A 100 6.24 8.62 0.17
N TRP A 101 5.11 8.29 0.80
CA TRP A 101 4.36 7.06 0.59
C TRP A 101 3.41 7.25 -0.60
N GLN A 102 3.83 6.80 -1.79
CA GLN A 102 3.07 6.97 -3.04
C GLN A 102 2.37 5.67 -3.46
N ILE A 103 1.95 4.88 -2.47
CA ILE A 103 1.06 3.74 -2.68
C ILE A 103 -0.35 4.23 -2.36
N SER A 104 -1.23 4.21 -3.35
CA SER A 104 -2.63 4.58 -3.16
C SER A 104 -3.33 3.54 -2.31
N ASP A 105 -3.92 4.01 -1.21
CA ASP A 105 -4.81 3.21 -0.39
C ASP A 105 -6.21 3.25 -1.01
N THR A 106 -6.66 2.12 -1.56
CA THR A 106 -7.98 1.98 -2.17
C THR A 106 -9.09 1.95 -1.13
N ASP A 107 -8.76 1.69 0.13
CA ASP A 107 -9.74 1.57 1.21
C ASP A 107 -10.27 2.94 1.66
N ALA A 108 -9.65 4.05 1.26
CA ALA A 108 -10.11 5.41 1.53
C ALA A 108 -11.53 5.72 0.99
N GLN A 109 -12.04 4.90 0.07
CA GLN A 109 -13.39 5.01 -0.49
C GLN A 109 -14.44 4.19 0.28
N THR A 110 -14.04 3.47 1.34
CA THR A 110 -14.96 2.66 2.14
C THR A 110 -15.96 3.54 2.88
N ASP A 111 -17.25 3.26 2.72
CA ASP A 111 -18.30 3.94 3.48
C ASP A 111 -18.35 3.40 4.92
N LEU A 112 -17.54 4.00 5.79
CA LEU A 112 -17.51 3.68 7.22
C LEU A 112 -18.83 3.99 7.91
N GLY A 113 -19.60 4.96 7.41
CA GLY A 113 -20.91 5.34 7.94
C GLY A 113 -21.91 4.20 7.73
N GLN A 114 -22.05 3.77 6.48
CA GLN A 114 -22.90 2.63 6.12
C GLN A 114 -22.47 1.35 6.85
N GLY A 115 -21.16 1.07 6.90
CA GLY A 115 -20.63 -0.09 7.61
C GLY A 115 -20.95 -0.07 9.11
N LEU A 116 -20.83 1.10 9.75
CA LEU A 116 -21.21 1.28 11.15
C LEU A 116 -22.71 1.07 11.36
N ASP A 117 -23.55 1.63 10.50
CA ASP A 117 -25.01 1.50 10.61
C ASP A 117 -25.44 0.03 10.50
N GLN A 118 -24.83 -0.75 9.58
CA GLN A 118 -25.04 -2.19 9.47
C GLN A 118 -24.56 -2.95 10.72
N ALA A 119 -23.41 -2.58 11.26
CA ALA A 119 -22.86 -3.20 12.46
C ALA A 119 -23.74 -2.96 13.69
N LEU A 120 -24.32 -1.75 13.82
CA LEU A 120 -25.25 -1.43 14.91
C LEU A 120 -26.55 -2.21 14.79
N ALA A 121 -27.11 -2.32 13.58
CA ALA A 121 -28.34 -3.08 13.31
C ALA A 121 -28.21 -4.58 13.57
N SER A 122 -27.00 -5.14 13.42
CA SER A 122 -26.72 -6.58 13.59
C SER A 122 -25.97 -6.93 14.87
N ASP A 123 -25.83 -5.98 15.80
CA ASP A 123 -25.09 -6.13 17.06
C ASP A 123 -23.66 -6.67 16.88
N SER A 124 -22.94 -6.14 15.88
CA SER A 124 -21.64 -6.64 15.45
C SER A 124 -20.54 -5.57 15.43
N LEU A 125 -20.59 -4.61 16.36
CA LEU A 125 -19.63 -3.51 16.42
C LEU A 125 -18.18 -4.00 16.55
N ALA A 126 -17.89 -4.93 17.47
CA ALA A 126 -16.55 -5.55 17.56
C ALA A 126 -16.08 -6.21 16.26
N ARG A 127 -16.98 -6.90 15.54
CA ARG A 127 -16.64 -7.55 14.26
C ARG A 127 -16.30 -6.50 13.21
N PHE A 128 -17.07 -5.42 13.13
CA PHE A 128 -16.82 -4.29 12.23
C PHE A 128 -15.45 -3.66 12.50
N LEU A 129 -15.17 -3.25 13.74
CA LEU A 129 -13.89 -2.63 14.10
C LEU A 129 -12.70 -3.58 13.89
N THR A 130 -12.86 -4.87 14.22
CA THR A 130 -11.83 -5.89 13.95
C THR A 130 -11.55 -6.03 12.45
N GLY A 131 -12.60 -6.01 11.63
CA GLY A 131 -12.52 -6.17 10.18
C GLY A 131 -11.79 -5.04 9.47
N LEU A 132 -11.71 -3.85 10.07
CA LEU A 132 -11.03 -2.69 9.49
C LEU A 132 -9.50 -2.73 9.62
N ARG A 133 -8.95 -3.65 10.43
CA ARG A 133 -7.49 -3.81 10.53
C ARG A 133 -6.90 -4.29 9.18
N PRO A 134 -5.62 -4.00 8.90
CA PRO A 134 -4.93 -4.59 7.76
C PRO A 134 -4.99 -6.13 7.79
N ALA A 135 -5.41 -6.73 6.67
CA ALA A 135 -5.61 -8.19 6.56
C ALA A 135 -4.31 -8.98 6.34
N HIS A 136 -3.20 -8.28 6.07
CA HIS A 136 -1.94 -8.92 5.70
C HIS A 136 -1.27 -9.66 6.86
N ARG A 137 -0.69 -10.84 6.59
CA ARG A 137 -0.03 -11.70 7.59
C ARG A 137 1.07 -10.98 8.38
N ASP A 138 1.82 -10.10 7.73
CA ASP A 138 2.91 -9.38 8.37
C ASP A 138 2.39 -8.36 9.40
N TYR A 139 1.23 -7.74 9.14
CA TYR A 139 0.58 -6.89 10.14
C TYR A 139 0.13 -7.71 11.35
N ALA A 140 -0.48 -8.88 11.12
CA ALA A 140 -0.92 -9.76 12.20
C ALA A 140 0.25 -10.20 13.10
N ALA A 141 1.39 -10.56 12.49
CA ALA A 141 2.61 -10.91 13.23
C ALA A 141 3.20 -9.72 14.00
N LEU A 142 3.25 -8.52 13.39
CA LEU A 142 3.68 -7.30 14.09
C LEU A 142 2.79 -6.96 15.28
N ARG A 143 1.46 -7.09 15.13
CA ARG A 143 0.49 -6.87 16.22
C ARG A 143 0.69 -7.85 17.36
N ALA A 144 0.89 -9.14 17.05
CA ALA A 144 1.17 -10.15 18.06
C ALA A 144 2.46 -9.85 18.82
N ALA A 145 3.53 -9.46 18.12
CA ALA A 145 4.80 -9.09 18.74
C ALA A 145 4.69 -7.80 19.57
N TYR A 146 3.96 -6.79 19.09
CA TYR A 146 3.73 -5.54 19.80
C TYR A 146 3.08 -5.75 21.18
N ALA A 147 2.16 -6.72 21.27
CA ALA A 147 1.47 -7.04 22.51
C ALA A 147 2.42 -7.52 23.63
N ILE A 148 3.47 -8.25 23.27
CA ILE A 148 4.41 -8.87 24.21
C ILE A 148 5.77 -8.16 24.31
N GLU A 149 6.09 -7.28 23.36
CA GLU A 149 7.37 -6.56 23.36
C GLU A 149 7.46 -5.59 24.56
N SER A 150 8.52 -5.77 25.35
CA SER A 150 8.80 -5.01 26.56
C SER A 150 9.79 -3.88 26.33
N ASP A 151 10.67 -4.02 25.34
CA ASP A 151 11.65 -2.99 25.01
C ASP A 151 10.94 -1.78 24.34
N PRO A 152 11.03 -0.57 24.91
CA PRO A 152 10.28 0.58 24.43
C PRO A 152 10.68 1.03 23.03
N ASP A 153 11.95 0.88 22.66
CA ASP A 153 12.47 1.32 21.36
C ASP A 153 12.03 0.34 20.25
N ARG A 154 12.16 -0.96 20.49
CA ARG A 154 11.65 -2.01 19.60
C ARG A 154 10.14 -1.93 19.46
N LYS A 155 9.42 -1.73 20.56
CA LYS A 155 7.96 -1.55 20.55
C LYS A 155 7.55 -0.35 19.71
N ALA A 156 8.30 0.76 19.79
CA ALA A 156 8.08 1.93 18.95
C ALA A 156 8.32 1.65 17.47
N VAL A 157 9.37 0.90 17.11
CA VAL A 157 9.60 0.51 15.71
C VAL A 157 8.48 -0.40 15.20
N ILE A 158 8.01 -1.37 15.99
CA ILE A 158 6.87 -2.23 15.61
C ILE A 158 5.62 -1.37 15.37
N ALA A 159 5.29 -0.45 16.28
CA ALA A 159 4.15 0.45 16.16
C ALA A 159 4.17 1.27 14.85
N ARG A 160 5.33 1.83 14.48
CA ARG A 160 5.49 2.59 13.22
C ARG A 160 5.27 1.72 11.99
N ASN A 161 5.67 0.45 12.05
CA ASN A 161 5.47 -0.48 10.94
C ASN A 161 4.03 -1.01 10.86
N MET A 162 3.36 -1.20 12.00
CA MET A 162 1.90 -1.44 12.04
C MET A 162 1.14 -0.27 11.41
N GLU A 163 1.56 0.96 11.69
CA GLU A 163 0.97 2.16 11.09
C GLU A 163 1.20 2.23 9.57
N ARG A 164 2.40 1.91 9.08
CA ARG A 164 2.67 1.81 7.63
C ARG A 164 1.83 0.74 6.93
N TRP A 165 1.50 -0.36 7.61
CA TRP A 165 0.60 -1.38 7.07
C TRP A 165 -0.83 -0.88 6.89
N ARG A 166 -1.27 0.14 7.65
CA ARG A 166 -2.55 0.82 7.43
C ARG A 166 -2.52 1.83 6.28
N TRP A 167 -1.36 2.04 5.66
CA TRP A 167 -1.22 2.87 4.47
C TRP A 167 -1.04 2.02 3.21
N MET A 168 -1.03 0.69 3.36
CA MET A 168 -1.06 -0.26 2.26
C MET A 168 -2.51 -0.60 1.93
N PRO A 169 -2.82 -0.94 0.66
CA PRO A 169 -4.10 -1.57 0.33
C PRO A 169 -4.30 -2.81 1.21
N ARG A 170 -5.51 -3.00 1.74
CA ARG A 170 -5.83 -4.18 2.56
C ARG A 170 -5.61 -5.49 1.81
N GLU A 171 -5.88 -5.48 0.51
CA GLU A 171 -5.67 -6.60 -0.40
C GLU A 171 -4.56 -6.26 -1.41
N LEU A 172 -3.40 -6.90 -1.26
CA LEU A 172 -2.29 -6.78 -2.21
C LEU A 172 -2.47 -7.69 -3.44
N GLY A 173 -3.49 -8.54 -3.44
CA GLY A 173 -3.70 -9.62 -4.41
C GLY A 173 -2.99 -10.92 -4.04
N VAL A 174 -3.54 -12.04 -4.48
CA VAL A 174 -3.00 -13.39 -4.17
C VAL A 174 -1.64 -13.67 -4.83
N ASN A 175 -1.29 -12.92 -5.88
CA ASN A 175 0.03 -12.91 -6.49
C ASN A 175 0.56 -11.49 -6.48
N HIS A 176 1.67 -11.24 -5.79
CA HIS A 176 2.30 -9.91 -5.74
C HIS A 176 3.77 -10.02 -5.36
N LEU A 177 4.54 -9.00 -5.75
CA LEU A 177 5.93 -8.80 -5.33
C LEU A 177 6.00 -7.66 -4.33
N LEU A 178 6.50 -7.91 -3.12
CA LEU A 178 6.78 -6.88 -2.12
C LEU A 178 8.29 -6.66 -2.01
N VAL A 179 8.77 -5.51 -2.48
CA VAL A 179 10.16 -5.08 -2.30
C VAL A 179 10.22 -4.25 -1.02
N ASN A 180 10.83 -4.79 0.03
CA ASN A 180 11.09 -4.05 1.26
C ASN A 180 12.49 -3.45 1.21
N ALA A 181 12.57 -2.15 0.92
CA ALA A 181 13.85 -1.48 0.75
C ALA A 181 14.68 -1.38 2.04
N ALA A 182 14.06 -1.43 3.22
CA ALA A 182 14.80 -1.45 4.49
C ALA A 182 15.48 -2.79 4.75
N PHE A 183 14.85 -3.90 4.36
CA PHE A 183 15.43 -5.25 4.50
C PHE A 183 16.32 -5.65 3.33
N PHE A 184 16.36 -4.84 2.28
CA PHE A 184 17.09 -5.17 1.05
C PHE A 184 16.65 -6.51 0.46
N GLU A 185 15.33 -6.74 0.44
CA GLU A 185 14.70 -7.98 -0.05
C GLU A 185 13.51 -7.71 -0.96
N ALA A 186 13.27 -8.63 -1.89
CA ALA A 186 12.05 -8.74 -2.69
C ALA A 186 11.40 -10.09 -2.42
N ARG A 187 10.16 -10.09 -1.91
CA ARG A 187 9.39 -11.29 -1.58
C ARG A 187 8.25 -11.47 -2.56
N LEU A 188 8.22 -12.61 -3.24
CA LEU A 188 7.10 -13.01 -4.10
C LEU A 188 6.11 -13.83 -3.27
N THR A 189 4.86 -13.42 -3.33
CA THR A 189 3.71 -14.18 -2.85
C THR A 189 3.01 -14.79 -4.07
N ARG A 190 2.69 -16.09 -4.02
CA ARG A 190 1.86 -16.77 -5.03
C ARG A 190 0.72 -17.52 -4.35
N GLN A 191 -0.48 -17.41 -4.92
CA GLN A 191 -1.69 -18.04 -4.36
C GLN A 191 -1.89 -17.73 -2.86
N GLY A 192 -1.56 -16.51 -2.44
CA GLY A 192 -1.65 -16.05 -1.05
C GLY A 192 -0.54 -16.55 -0.11
N LYS A 193 0.39 -17.37 -0.59
CA LYS A 193 1.47 -17.97 0.21
C LYS A 193 2.84 -17.37 -0.15
N PRO A 194 3.76 -17.22 0.82
CA PRO A 194 5.16 -16.92 0.51
C PRO A 194 5.72 -17.98 -0.45
N ASP A 195 6.40 -17.54 -1.50
CA ASP A 195 7.01 -18.43 -2.50
C ASP A 195 8.54 -18.34 -2.46
N ARG A 196 9.10 -17.19 -2.84
CA ARG A 196 10.54 -16.99 -2.93
C ARG A 196 10.93 -15.57 -2.50
N THR A 197 12.17 -15.44 -2.02
CA THR A 197 12.75 -14.17 -1.60
C THR A 197 14.09 -13.97 -2.28
N TRP A 198 14.34 -12.78 -2.80
CA TRP A 198 15.62 -12.39 -3.39
C TRP A 198 16.22 -11.25 -2.60
N ARG A 199 17.55 -11.26 -2.51
CA ARG A 199 18.31 -10.10 -2.05
C ARG A 199 18.23 -9.00 -3.11
N VAL A 200 18.14 -7.75 -2.66
CA VAL A 200 18.18 -6.59 -3.55
C VAL A 200 19.21 -5.56 -3.11
N ILE A 201 19.61 -4.70 -4.04
CA ILE A 201 20.35 -3.46 -3.79
C ILE A 201 19.41 -2.31 -4.12
N VAL A 202 19.30 -1.34 -3.22
CA VAL A 202 18.41 -0.18 -3.34
C VAL A 202 19.21 1.12 -3.44
N GLY A 203 18.50 2.24 -3.55
CA GLY A 203 19.07 3.58 -3.64
C GLY A 203 19.97 3.93 -2.47
N LYS A 204 20.96 4.78 -2.70
CA LYS A 204 21.75 5.42 -1.63
C LYS A 204 20.85 6.32 -0.78
N THR A 205 21.34 6.74 0.38
CA THR A 205 20.63 7.71 1.24
C THR A 205 20.39 9.06 0.54
N ALA A 206 21.29 9.48 -0.36
CA ALA A 206 21.15 10.69 -1.17
C ALA A 206 20.18 10.54 -2.37
N THR A 207 19.91 9.31 -2.80
CA THR A 207 19.02 8.98 -3.93
C THR A 207 18.15 7.77 -3.56
N PRO A 208 17.30 7.91 -2.52
CA PRO A 208 16.59 6.79 -1.94
C PRO A 208 15.61 6.18 -2.93
N THR A 209 15.41 4.86 -2.87
CA THR A 209 14.35 4.21 -3.65
C THR A 209 12.99 4.74 -3.17
N PRO A 210 12.15 5.27 -4.07
CA PRO A 210 10.84 5.81 -3.71
C PRO A 210 9.88 4.67 -3.31
N VAL A 211 8.89 5.00 -2.47
CA VAL A 211 7.82 4.07 -2.10
C VAL A 211 6.66 4.27 -3.06
N PHE A 212 6.28 3.24 -3.81
CA PHE A 212 5.17 3.30 -4.76
C PHE A 212 4.71 1.89 -5.15
N ALA A 213 3.56 1.82 -5.81
CA ALA A 213 3.04 0.58 -6.40
C ALA A 213 2.96 0.70 -7.93
N THR A 214 3.16 -0.41 -8.62
CA THR A 214 2.92 -0.56 -10.06
C THR A 214 2.66 -2.04 -10.38
N GLN A 215 2.69 -2.42 -11.65
CA GLN A 215 2.56 -3.79 -12.11
C GLN A 215 3.74 -4.17 -13.00
N ILE A 216 4.18 -5.43 -12.87
CA ILE A 216 5.14 -6.06 -13.76
C ILE A 216 4.34 -6.63 -14.93
N THR A 217 4.57 -6.12 -16.13
CA THR A 217 3.87 -6.56 -17.35
C THR A 217 4.73 -7.44 -18.25
N GLY A 218 6.03 -7.54 -17.98
CA GLY A 218 6.95 -8.29 -18.80
C GLY A 218 8.36 -8.35 -18.22
N VAL A 219 9.19 -9.20 -18.84
CA VAL A 219 10.61 -9.32 -18.58
C VAL A 219 11.36 -9.03 -19.87
N ASN A 220 12.27 -8.06 -19.83
CA ASN A 220 13.19 -7.79 -20.91
C ASN A 220 14.57 -8.41 -20.60
N LEU A 221 14.95 -9.41 -21.39
CA LEU A 221 16.25 -10.07 -21.32
C LEU A 221 17.24 -9.36 -22.25
N ASN A 222 18.48 -9.26 -21.80
CA ASN A 222 19.56 -8.53 -22.47
C ASN A 222 19.16 -7.08 -22.82
N PRO A 223 18.74 -6.25 -21.84
CA PRO A 223 18.25 -4.91 -22.10
C PRO A 223 19.30 -3.98 -22.68
N TRP A 224 18.87 -3.10 -23.58
CA TRP A 224 19.57 -1.83 -23.79
C TRP A 224 19.45 -0.95 -22.55
N TRP A 225 20.54 -0.32 -22.14
CA TRP A 225 20.48 0.69 -21.09
C TRP A 225 20.46 2.08 -21.70
N ASN A 226 19.30 2.74 -21.62
CA ASN A 226 19.18 4.17 -21.93
C ASN A 226 19.65 4.96 -20.71
N ILE A 227 20.73 5.73 -20.87
CA ILE A 227 21.44 6.33 -19.76
C ILE A 227 20.76 7.65 -19.37
N PRO A 228 20.29 7.80 -18.12
CA PRO A 228 19.71 9.04 -17.64
C PRO A 228 20.70 10.21 -17.77
N VAL A 229 20.19 11.39 -18.16
CA VAL A 229 20.98 12.62 -18.28
C VAL A 229 21.70 12.97 -16.98
N SER A 230 21.08 12.69 -15.83
CA SER A 230 21.68 12.90 -14.51
C SER A 230 22.98 12.11 -14.31
N ILE A 231 23.05 10.86 -14.78
CA ILE A 231 24.24 10.01 -14.69
C ILE A 231 25.34 10.52 -15.63
N VAL A 232 24.99 10.94 -16.85
CA VAL A 232 25.95 11.56 -17.78
C VAL A 232 26.54 12.83 -17.17
N ARG A 233 25.71 13.65 -16.51
CA ARG A 233 26.17 14.87 -15.82
C ARG A 233 27.07 14.56 -14.62
N GLU A 234 26.70 13.59 -13.78
CA GLU A 234 27.49 13.18 -12.61
C GLU A 234 28.85 12.61 -12.99
N LYS A 235 28.91 11.75 -14.01
CA LYS A 235 30.14 11.10 -14.48
C LYS A 235 30.97 11.95 -15.45
N GLY A 236 30.45 13.13 -15.82
CA GLY A 236 31.04 14.03 -16.79
C GLY A 236 30.66 13.70 -18.23
N GLY A 237 30.50 14.74 -19.06
CA GLY A 237 29.94 14.61 -20.42
C GLY A 237 30.71 13.69 -21.38
N ARG A 238 31.99 13.38 -21.10
CA ARG A 238 32.80 12.45 -21.90
C ARG A 238 32.67 10.98 -21.46
N PHE A 239 32.07 10.69 -20.30
CA PHE A 239 31.96 9.34 -19.75
C PHE A 239 31.36 8.36 -20.77
N ALA A 240 30.19 8.67 -21.32
CA ALA A 240 29.51 7.75 -22.22
C ALA A 240 30.32 7.45 -23.48
N ALA A 241 30.91 8.49 -24.10
CA ALA A 241 31.78 8.34 -25.26
C ALA A 241 33.03 7.50 -24.93
N SER A 242 33.67 7.75 -23.77
CA SER A 242 34.86 7.00 -23.34
C SER A 242 34.60 5.50 -23.10
N GLN A 243 33.35 5.13 -22.84
CA GLN A 243 32.93 3.74 -22.61
C GLN A 243 32.43 3.06 -23.90
N GLY A 244 32.51 3.74 -25.06
CA GLY A 244 32.03 3.22 -26.34
C GLY A 244 30.50 3.10 -26.41
N TYR A 245 29.76 3.87 -25.61
CA TYR A 245 28.30 3.90 -25.68
C TYR A 245 27.85 4.55 -26.98
N VAL A 246 26.66 4.21 -27.44
CA VAL A 246 26.11 4.72 -28.71
C VAL A 246 25.09 5.80 -28.44
N GLN A 247 25.00 6.81 -29.31
CA GLN A 247 23.97 7.83 -29.22
C GLN A 247 22.84 7.52 -30.21
N THR A 248 21.60 7.59 -29.76
CA THR A 248 20.41 7.42 -30.61
C THR A 248 19.40 8.50 -30.23
N GLY A 249 18.99 9.34 -31.18
CA GLY A 249 18.03 10.42 -30.91
C GLY A 249 18.46 11.38 -29.80
N GLY A 250 19.77 11.66 -29.70
CA GLY A 250 20.33 12.54 -28.65
C GLY A 250 20.58 11.86 -27.29
N GLN A 251 20.11 10.63 -27.06
CA GLN A 251 20.31 9.90 -25.80
C GLN A 251 21.45 8.88 -25.89
N TRP A 252 22.28 8.81 -24.85
CA TRP A 252 23.33 7.79 -24.72
C TRP A 252 22.75 6.44 -24.31
N ARG A 253 23.22 5.38 -24.96
CA ARG A 253 22.75 4.01 -24.75
C ARG A 253 23.91 3.03 -24.67
N GLN A 254 23.88 2.13 -23.70
CA GLN A 254 24.81 1.00 -23.63
C GLN A 254 24.16 -0.23 -24.28
N LYS A 255 24.94 -0.91 -25.13
CA LYS A 255 24.55 -2.17 -25.78
C LYS A 255 24.29 -3.28 -24.76
N PRO A 256 23.43 -4.26 -25.07
CA PRO A 256 23.31 -5.49 -24.29
C PRO A 256 24.66 -6.20 -24.17
N GLY A 257 24.87 -6.86 -23.02
CA GLY A 257 26.06 -7.67 -22.78
C GLY A 257 26.41 -7.80 -21.28
N PRO A 258 27.40 -8.64 -20.92
CA PRO A 258 27.73 -8.92 -19.52
C PRO A 258 28.16 -7.68 -18.71
N GLY A 259 28.73 -6.67 -19.35
CA GLY A 259 29.13 -5.40 -18.72
C GLY A 259 28.04 -4.33 -18.69
N ASN A 260 26.82 -4.65 -19.16
CA ASN A 260 25.72 -3.70 -19.19
C ASN A 260 25.31 -3.31 -17.76
N ALA A 261 25.10 -2.03 -17.46
CA ALA A 261 24.74 -1.57 -16.11
C ALA A 261 23.39 -2.11 -15.61
N LEU A 262 22.49 -2.49 -16.51
CA LEU A 262 21.23 -3.18 -16.22
C LEU A 262 21.38 -4.71 -16.15
N GLY A 263 22.59 -5.24 -16.37
CA GLY A 263 22.86 -6.67 -16.46
C GLY A 263 22.09 -7.35 -17.60
N GLN A 264 21.65 -8.59 -17.36
CA GLN A 264 21.00 -9.42 -18.38
C GLN A 264 19.46 -9.46 -18.27
N MET A 265 18.86 -8.76 -17.31
CA MET A 265 17.42 -8.76 -17.08
C MET A 265 16.96 -7.40 -16.58
N LYS A 266 15.84 -6.93 -17.11
CA LYS A 266 15.10 -5.78 -16.58
C LYS A 266 13.61 -6.09 -16.63
N LEU A 267 12.89 -5.81 -15.54
CA LEU A 267 11.44 -5.89 -15.55
C LEU A 267 10.81 -4.72 -16.32
N VAL A 268 9.74 -5.02 -17.04
CA VAL A 268 8.84 -4.03 -17.66
C VAL A 268 7.79 -3.65 -16.61
N MET A 269 7.90 -2.42 -16.10
CA MET A 269 7.07 -1.89 -15.03
C MET A 269 6.83 -0.39 -15.21
N PRO A 270 5.80 0.03 -15.96
CA PRO A 270 5.50 1.44 -16.17
C PRO A 270 5.33 2.19 -14.85
N ASN A 271 6.06 3.27 -14.63
CA ASN A 271 5.97 4.09 -13.41
C ASN A 271 6.46 5.52 -13.64
N PRO A 272 5.99 6.51 -12.85
CA PRO A 272 6.36 7.92 -13.04
C PRO A 272 7.77 8.26 -12.53
N TYR A 273 8.46 7.35 -11.84
CA TYR A 273 9.75 7.61 -11.17
C TYR A 273 10.97 7.18 -12.00
N SER A 274 10.77 6.57 -13.18
CA SER A 274 11.85 5.93 -13.95
C SER A 274 12.68 4.93 -13.12
N VAL A 275 12.03 4.25 -12.18
CA VAL A 275 12.63 3.20 -11.34
C VAL A 275 12.45 1.85 -12.01
N TYR A 276 13.47 1.01 -11.97
CA TYR A 276 13.44 -0.34 -12.53
C TYR A 276 13.85 -1.37 -11.49
N ILE A 277 13.31 -2.58 -11.58
CA ILE A 277 13.90 -3.79 -10.99
C ILE A 277 14.69 -4.48 -12.10
N HIS A 278 15.99 -4.64 -11.90
CA HIS A 278 16.89 -5.12 -12.96
C HIS A 278 18.10 -5.87 -12.40
N ASP A 279 18.87 -6.47 -13.29
CA ASP A 279 20.11 -7.17 -12.98
C ASP A 279 21.31 -6.22 -12.79
N THR A 280 22.48 -6.71 -12.41
CA THR A 280 23.69 -5.89 -12.31
C THR A 280 24.96 -6.72 -12.54
N PRO A 281 25.99 -6.16 -13.18
CA PRO A 281 27.29 -6.84 -13.32
C PRO A 281 28.04 -6.92 -11.97
N THR A 282 27.73 -6.03 -11.01
CA THR A 282 28.41 -5.96 -9.71
C THR A 282 27.77 -6.92 -8.69
N LYS A 283 27.79 -8.23 -8.96
CA LYS A 283 27.15 -9.28 -8.13
C LYS A 283 27.70 -9.34 -6.70
N ALA A 284 29.00 -9.06 -6.51
CA ALA A 284 29.64 -9.10 -5.20
C ALA A 284 28.99 -8.16 -4.16
N LEU A 285 28.26 -7.13 -4.58
CA LEU A 285 27.56 -6.22 -3.66
C LEU A 285 26.39 -6.88 -2.92
N PHE A 286 25.85 -8.00 -3.41
CA PHE A 286 24.79 -8.73 -2.71
C PHE A 286 25.28 -9.44 -1.44
N ALA A 287 26.60 -9.61 -1.27
CA ALA A 287 27.21 -10.13 -0.05
C ALA A 287 27.33 -9.07 1.07
N ARG A 288 27.06 -7.79 0.77
CA ARG A 288 27.06 -6.73 1.78
C ARG A 288 25.78 -6.79 2.62
N GLU A 289 25.93 -6.49 3.90
CA GLU A 289 24.79 -6.37 4.82
C GLU A 289 23.91 -5.16 4.44
N THR A 290 24.49 -3.96 4.40
CA THR A 290 23.83 -2.76 3.90
C THR A 290 23.99 -2.66 2.39
N ARG A 291 22.88 -2.71 1.63
CA ARG A 291 22.87 -2.75 0.15
C ARG A 291 22.28 -1.50 -0.49
N ALA A 292 22.63 -0.32 0.03
CA ALA A 292 22.18 0.99 -0.47
C ALA A 292 23.20 1.61 -1.45
N PHE A 293 23.33 1.05 -2.67
CA PHE A 293 24.38 1.43 -3.64
C PHE A 293 23.86 1.98 -4.98
N SER A 294 22.55 1.97 -5.23
CA SER A 294 21.96 2.40 -6.50
C SER A 294 21.61 3.90 -6.52
N HIS A 295 21.07 4.38 -7.65
CA HIS A 295 20.53 5.74 -7.81
C HIS A 295 18.98 5.75 -7.79
N GLY A 296 18.38 4.87 -7.00
CA GLY A 296 16.93 4.77 -6.82
C GLY A 296 16.29 3.52 -7.43
N CYS A 297 16.92 2.92 -8.45
CA CYS A 297 16.52 1.61 -8.99
C CYS A 297 16.78 0.46 -7.99
N VAL A 298 16.15 -0.68 -8.23
CA VAL A 298 16.33 -1.89 -7.44
C VAL A 298 17.11 -2.90 -8.28
N ARG A 299 18.28 -3.32 -7.81
CA ARG A 299 19.01 -4.42 -8.44
C ARG A 299 18.67 -5.70 -7.72
N ILE A 300 18.31 -6.75 -8.45
CA ILE A 300 17.92 -8.03 -7.86
C ILE A 300 19.00 -9.09 -8.06
N ASP A 301 19.25 -9.86 -7.00
CA ASP A 301 20.16 -11.00 -7.07
C ASP A 301 19.53 -12.14 -7.87
N ASP A 302 20.36 -13.01 -8.45
CA ASP A 302 19.91 -14.08 -9.36
C ASP A 302 18.81 -13.63 -10.35
N ALA A 303 19.07 -12.52 -11.04
CA ALA A 303 18.08 -11.86 -11.87
C ALA A 303 17.51 -12.74 -13.00
N VAL A 304 18.30 -13.66 -13.55
CA VAL A 304 17.84 -14.61 -14.57
C VAL A 304 16.94 -15.67 -13.94
N GLY A 305 17.31 -16.24 -12.78
CA GLY A 305 16.43 -17.16 -12.04
C GLY A 305 15.13 -16.48 -11.60
N PHE A 306 15.19 -15.23 -11.16
CA PHE A 306 14.01 -14.42 -10.87
C PHE A 306 13.10 -14.27 -12.11
N ALA A 307 13.65 -13.92 -13.27
CA ALA A 307 12.91 -13.87 -14.53
C ALA A 307 12.28 -15.22 -14.90
N THR A 308 13.02 -16.32 -14.73
CA THR A 308 12.50 -17.67 -14.95
C THR A 308 11.28 -17.93 -14.09
N VAL A 309 11.31 -17.58 -12.80
CA VAL A 309 10.17 -17.75 -11.88
C VAL A 309 8.96 -16.93 -12.31
N LEU A 310 9.16 -15.68 -12.74
CA LEU A 310 8.06 -14.82 -13.20
C LEU A 310 7.43 -15.29 -14.52
N LEU A 311 8.19 -15.99 -15.35
CA LEU A 311 7.74 -16.53 -16.64
C LEU A 311 7.29 -17.99 -16.56
N GLU A 312 7.29 -18.60 -15.37
CA GLU A 312 6.79 -19.96 -15.17
C GLU A 312 5.35 -20.09 -15.72
N GLY A 313 5.12 -21.11 -16.56
CA GLY A 313 3.84 -21.34 -17.23
C GLY A 313 3.74 -20.74 -18.63
N SER A 314 4.52 -19.70 -18.97
CA SER A 314 4.60 -19.16 -20.34
C SER A 314 5.93 -19.46 -21.05
N LYS A 315 7.01 -19.64 -20.27
CA LYS A 315 8.33 -20.04 -20.74
C LYS A 315 8.95 -21.10 -19.84
N THR A 316 9.71 -21.99 -20.47
CA THR A 316 10.57 -22.95 -19.77
C THR A 316 11.88 -22.28 -19.35
N SER A 317 12.55 -22.85 -18.34
CA SER A 317 13.89 -22.41 -17.93
C SER A 317 14.90 -22.45 -19.09
N ALA A 318 14.77 -23.44 -19.99
CA ALA A 318 15.64 -23.59 -21.16
C ALA A 318 15.42 -22.47 -22.19
N GLU A 319 14.18 -22.05 -22.44
CA GLU A 319 13.89 -20.93 -23.33
C GLU A 319 14.46 -19.60 -22.78
N VAL A 320 14.33 -19.37 -21.47
CA VAL A 320 14.91 -18.17 -20.83
C VAL A 320 16.43 -18.19 -20.95
N ALA A 321 17.07 -19.32 -20.63
CA ALA A 321 18.52 -19.46 -20.76
C ALA A 321 19.00 -19.29 -22.21
N ALA A 322 18.27 -19.83 -23.19
CA ALA A 322 18.57 -19.66 -24.61
C ALA A 322 18.46 -18.20 -25.05
N ALA A 323 17.43 -17.48 -24.60
CA ALA A 323 17.27 -16.05 -24.86
C ALA A 323 18.41 -15.22 -24.26
N VAL A 324 18.84 -15.52 -23.03
CA VAL A 324 20.01 -14.88 -22.41
C VAL A 324 21.27 -15.17 -23.22
N LYS A 325 21.52 -16.44 -23.59
CA LYS A 325 22.69 -16.87 -24.38
C LYS A 325 22.74 -16.23 -25.77
N ALA A 326 21.60 -16.00 -26.40
CA ALA A 326 21.52 -15.37 -27.72
C ALA A 326 22.05 -13.92 -27.72
N GLY A 327 22.10 -13.25 -26.57
CA GLY A 327 22.68 -11.91 -26.39
C GLY A 327 21.86 -10.76 -26.98
N ASN A 328 20.88 -11.06 -27.83
CA ASN A 328 19.95 -10.08 -28.39
C ASN A 328 18.89 -9.69 -27.35
N SER A 329 18.52 -8.40 -27.34
CA SER A 329 17.45 -7.88 -26.49
C SER A 329 16.11 -8.48 -26.90
N VAL A 330 15.38 -9.08 -25.95
CA VAL A 330 14.05 -9.65 -26.19
C VAL A 330 13.16 -9.40 -24.97
N THR A 331 11.88 -9.09 -25.21
CA THR A 331 10.88 -8.95 -24.16
C THR A 331 9.92 -10.13 -24.21
N PHE A 332 9.66 -10.72 -23.04
CA PHE A 332 8.58 -11.67 -22.83
C PHE A 332 7.52 -11.01 -21.95
N ASP A 333 6.31 -10.85 -22.48
CA ASP A 333 5.19 -10.31 -21.73
C ASP A 333 4.64 -11.35 -20.74
N LEU A 334 4.20 -10.87 -19.58
CA LEU A 334 3.50 -11.69 -18.60
C LEU A 334 2.04 -11.80 -19.02
N ALA A 335 1.51 -13.03 -19.05
CA ALA A 335 0.09 -13.26 -19.36
C ALA A 335 -0.84 -12.56 -18.35
N ASN A 336 -0.44 -12.55 -17.08
CA ASN A 336 -1.12 -11.82 -16.01
C ASN A 336 -0.13 -10.86 -15.36
N PRO A 337 -0.36 -9.55 -15.42
CA PRO A 337 0.49 -8.59 -14.72
C PRO A 337 0.54 -8.89 -13.21
N ILE A 338 1.73 -8.72 -12.61
CA ILE A 338 1.94 -8.96 -11.18
C ILE A 338 2.07 -7.62 -10.47
N PRO A 339 1.18 -7.27 -9.52
CA PRO A 339 1.34 -6.12 -8.65
C PRO A 339 2.70 -6.14 -7.95
N VAL A 340 3.39 -5.00 -7.97
CA VAL A 340 4.64 -4.79 -7.24
C VAL A 340 4.52 -3.60 -6.32
N TYR A 341 4.88 -3.80 -5.07
CA TYR A 341 4.88 -2.79 -4.03
C TYR A 341 6.31 -2.56 -3.58
N LEU A 342 6.85 -1.37 -3.88
CA LEU A 342 8.12 -0.93 -3.32
C LEU A 342 7.80 -0.18 -2.03
N ALA A 343 8.10 -0.81 -0.90
CA ALA A 343 7.75 -0.32 0.42
C ALA A 343 8.98 -0.20 1.33
N TYR A 344 8.78 0.32 2.54
CA TYR A 344 9.84 0.56 3.50
C TYR A 344 9.36 0.20 4.90
N PHE A 345 9.64 -1.03 5.33
CA PHE A 345 9.30 -1.52 6.67
C PHE A 345 10.58 -1.88 7.44
N THR A 346 10.82 -1.21 8.56
CA THR A 346 11.98 -1.40 9.44
C THR A 346 11.77 -2.48 10.51
N ALA A 347 10.56 -3.03 10.60
CA ALA A 347 10.24 -4.25 11.33
C ALA A 347 9.35 -5.15 10.47
N ALA A 348 9.71 -6.43 10.38
CA ALA A 348 8.99 -7.42 9.60
C ALA A 348 9.15 -8.82 10.21
N PRO A 349 8.23 -9.76 9.94
CA PRO A 349 8.37 -11.14 10.40
C PRO A 349 9.58 -11.81 9.75
N ALA A 350 10.35 -12.53 10.57
CA ALA A 350 11.42 -13.41 10.13
C ALA A 350 10.88 -14.83 9.88
N ALA A 351 11.71 -15.66 9.25
CA ALA A 351 11.35 -17.05 8.93
C ALA A 351 11.15 -17.93 10.19
N ASP A 352 11.75 -17.56 11.32
CA ASP A 352 11.63 -18.25 12.61
C ASP A 352 10.38 -17.82 13.41
N GLY A 353 9.53 -16.94 12.85
CA GLY A 353 8.33 -16.43 13.49
C GLY A 353 8.57 -15.25 14.44
N THR A 354 9.83 -14.82 14.63
CA THR A 354 10.15 -13.59 15.38
C THR A 354 9.96 -12.34 14.52
N ILE A 355 10.09 -11.16 15.13
CA ILE A 355 10.19 -9.89 14.39
C ILE A 355 11.66 -9.52 14.24
N ALA A 356 12.10 -9.44 12.98
CA ALA A 356 13.38 -8.86 12.64
C ALA A 356 13.27 -7.33 12.54
N PHE A 357 14.38 -6.65 12.82
CA PHE A 357 14.51 -5.20 12.76
C PHE A 357 15.62 -4.83 11.80
N SER A 358 15.39 -3.80 10.99
CA SER A 358 16.40 -3.25 10.08
C SER A 358 16.69 -1.79 10.43
N PRO A 359 17.95 -1.33 10.35
CA PRO A 359 18.29 0.08 10.51
C PRO A 359 17.49 1.00 9.58
N ASP A 360 17.02 2.14 10.10
CA ASP A 360 16.32 3.16 9.33
C ASP A 360 17.29 4.03 8.50
N ILE A 361 17.89 3.41 7.48
CA ILE A 361 18.89 4.05 6.60
C ILE A 361 18.39 5.32 5.90
N TYR A 362 17.06 5.49 5.76
CA TYR A 362 16.45 6.65 5.09
C TYR A 362 15.81 7.65 6.05
N ARG A 363 15.93 7.44 7.37
CA ARG A 363 15.37 8.31 8.41
C ARG A 363 13.86 8.57 8.20
N ARG A 364 13.13 7.52 7.86
CA ARG A 364 11.68 7.55 7.61
C ARG A 364 10.87 7.18 8.85
N ASP A 365 11.46 6.51 9.82
CA ASP A 365 10.77 6.14 11.06
C ASP A 365 10.46 7.39 11.86
N SER A 366 11.44 8.26 12.06
CA SER A 366 11.33 9.49 12.88
C SER A 366 10.24 10.47 12.44
N ARG A 367 9.69 10.31 11.22
CA ARG A 367 8.59 11.13 10.69
C ARG A 367 7.23 10.76 11.30
N ILE A 368 7.08 9.53 11.78
CA ILE A 368 5.81 8.99 12.29
C ILE A 368 5.72 9.28 13.79
N ALA A 369 4.97 10.28 14.22
CA ALA A 369 4.79 10.48 15.65
C ALA A 369 3.95 9.32 16.20
N LEU A 370 4.45 8.65 17.24
CA LEU A 370 3.63 7.69 17.99
C LEU A 370 2.80 8.47 18.99
N ALA A 371 1.59 7.98 19.27
CA ALA A 371 0.80 8.49 20.38
C ALA A 371 1.66 8.46 21.65
N ALA A 372 1.89 9.63 22.26
CA ALA A 372 2.62 9.71 23.50
C ALA A 372 1.92 8.83 24.54
N LYS A 373 2.69 8.18 25.42
CA LYS A 373 2.12 7.59 26.64
C LYS A 373 1.29 8.69 27.30
N THR A 374 -0.02 8.50 27.40
CA THR A 374 -0.87 9.29 28.30
C THR A 374 -0.48 8.93 29.71
N GLY A 375 0.60 9.58 30.15
CA GLY A 375 1.23 9.45 31.45
C GLY A 375 1.96 10.75 31.69
N VAL A 376 1.21 11.85 31.78
CA VAL A 376 1.70 13.08 32.39
C VAL A 376 1.91 12.74 33.87
N PRO A 377 3.15 12.75 34.40
CA PRO A 377 3.28 12.85 35.85
C PRO A 377 2.83 14.26 36.22
N CYS A 378 1.88 14.36 37.16
CA CYS A 378 1.59 15.61 37.85
C CYS A 378 2.92 16.26 38.25
N ARG A 379 3.20 17.45 37.72
CA ARG A 379 4.19 18.34 38.32
C ARG A 379 3.44 19.18 39.34
N GLY A 380 3.91 19.09 40.58
CA GLY A 380 3.38 19.81 41.73
C GLY A 380 3.72 21.29 41.73
#